data_AF-A0A5Z9VTL6-F1
#
_entry.id   AF-A0A5Z9VTL6-F1
#
_cell.length_a   1.000
_cell.length_b   1.000
_cell.length_c   1.000
_cell.angle_alpha   90.00
_cell.angle_beta   90.00
_cell.angle_gamma   90.00
#
_symmetry.space_group_name_H-M   'P 1'
#
loop_
_entity.id
_entity.type
_entity.pdbx_description
1 polymer ?
#
loop_
_entity_poly.entity_id
_entity_poly.type
_entity_poly.pdbx_seq_one_letter_code
_entity_poly.pdbx_strand_id
1 'polypeptide(L)'
;MASSAPSRRLALLLLASTFATPAAWAHAHLTHQYPAANAAVTASPQALTLNFSEGIEPGFSGATITGPQQELIKTRPAKRNEQDKTQLIIPLEQPLKSGAYTVD
;
A
#
# COMPACT_ATOMS: atom_id res chain seq x y z
N MET A 1 -43.15 0.96 -43.54
CA MET A 1 -42.22 1.79 -42.75
C MET A 1 -41.79 0.98 -41.53
N ALA A 2 -40.69 0.24 -41.62
CA ALA A 2 -40.26 -0.66 -40.56
C ALA A 2 -39.50 0.14 -39.47
N SER A 3 -40.05 0.17 -38.26
CA SER A 3 -39.44 0.81 -37.10
C SER A 3 -38.26 -0.03 -36.60
N SER A 4 -37.05 0.25 -37.10
CA SER A 4 -35.77 -0.33 -36.67
C SER A 4 -35.10 0.51 -35.57
N ALA A 5 -35.89 0.97 -34.60
CA ALA A 5 -35.43 1.81 -33.49
C ALA A 5 -34.88 1.07 -32.25
N PRO A 6 -35.34 -0.14 -31.86
CA PRO A 6 -34.92 -0.71 -30.57
C PRO A 6 -33.50 -1.30 -30.60
N SER A 7 -33.07 -1.90 -31.71
CA SER A 7 -31.74 -2.53 -31.82
C SER A 7 -30.60 -1.52 -31.83
N ARG A 8 -30.80 -0.35 -32.48
CA ARG A 8 -29.81 0.74 -32.50
C ARG A 8 -29.62 1.36 -31.12
N ARG A 9 -30.71 1.53 -30.36
CA ARG A 9 -30.65 2.03 -28.98
C ARG A 9 -29.93 1.04 -28.06
N LEU A 10 -30.21 -0.26 -28.21
CA LEU A 10 -29.53 -1.30 -27.46
C LEU A 10 -28.02 -1.35 -27.78
N ALA A 11 -27.66 -1.27 -29.06
CA ALA A 11 -26.28 -1.25 -29.52
C ALA A 11 -25.51 -0.02 -28.99
N LEU A 12 -26.18 1.14 -28.95
CA LEU A 12 -25.57 2.36 -28.41
C LEU A 12 -25.40 2.30 -26.89
N LEU A 13 -26.35 1.71 -26.16
CA LEU A 13 -26.23 1.48 -24.71
C LEU A 13 -25.11 0.49 -24.37
N LEU A 14 -25.00 -0.60 -25.14
CA LEU A 14 -23.90 -1.56 -25.02
C LEU A 14 -22.55 -0.88 -25.29
N LEU A 15 -22.46 -0.07 -26.35
CA LEU A 15 -21.23 0.66 -26.67
C LEU A 15 -20.90 1.75 -25.63
N ALA A 16 -21.89 2.40 -25.04
CA ALA A 16 -21.66 3.38 -23.98
C ALA A 16 -21.14 2.73 -22.69
N SER A 17 -21.55 1.48 -22.41
CA SER A 17 -21.13 0.76 -21.21
C SER A 17 -19.62 0.43 -21.18
N THR A 18 -18.96 0.33 -22.34
CA THR A 18 -17.52 0.06 -22.41
C THR A 18 -16.66 1.26 -22.02
N PHE A 19 -17.21 2.48 -22.08
CA PHE A 19 -16.53 3.70 -21.64
C PHE A 19 -16.72 3.99 -20.14
N ALA A 20 -17.55 3.21 -19.45
CA ALA A 20 -17.83 3.38 -18.02
C ALA A 20 -16.87 2.61 -17.10
N THR A 21 -15.67 2.24 -17.58
CA THR A 21 -14.69 1.55 -16.73
C THR A 21 -14.00 2.56 -15.81
N PRO A 22 -14.04 2.35 -14.47
CA PRO A 22 -13.25 3.15 -13.56
C PRO A 22 -11.76 2.96 -13.86
N ALA A 23 -11.00 4.05 -13.91
CA ALA A 23 -9.54 3.96 -13.94
C ALA A 23 -9.08 3.39 -12.59
N ALA A 24 -8.65 2.13 -12.58
CA ALA A 24 -8.04 1.50 -11.42
C ALA A 24 -6.51 1.65 -11.53
N TRP A 25 -5.90 2.26 -10.52
CA TRP A 25 -4.44 2.27 -10.40
C TRP A 25 -4.03 0.92 -9.82
N ALA A 26 -3.29 0.15 -10.61
CA ALA A 26 -3.02 -1.25 -10.29
C ALA A 26 -1.86 -1.47 -9.31
N HIS A 27 -1.08 -0.43 -8.99
CA HIS A 27 0.12 -0.56 -8.17
C HIS A 27 0.15 0.48 -7.07
N ALA A 28 0.27 0.01 -5.83
CA ALA A 28 0.50 0.83 -4.65
C ALA A 28 1.95 1.32 -4.61
N HIS A 29 2.18 2.62 -4.81
CA HIS A 29 3.50 3.22 -4.71
C HIS A 29 3.71 3.83 -3.33
N LEU A 30 4.88 3.62 -2.74
CA LEU A 30 5.26 4.25 -1.48
C LEU A 30 5.38 5.77 -1.68
N THR A 31 4.61 6.54 -0.92
CA THR A 31 4.58 8.00 -0.99
C THR A 31 5.27 8.66 0.20
N HIS A 32 5.18 8.03 1.39
CA HIS A 32 5.84 8.51 2.60
C HIS A 32 6.22 7.34 3.51
N GLN A 33 7.27 7.53 4.30
CA GLN A 33 7.73 6.54 5.28
C GLN A 33 8.23 7.21 6.56
N TYR A 34 7.98 6.56 7.69
CA TYR A 34 8.50 6.94 8.98
C TYR A 34 9.12 5.71 9.71
N PRO A 35 10.37 5.80 10.20
CA PRO A 35 11.34 6.88 9.95
C PRO A 35 11.59 7.14 8.46
N ALA A 36 11.93 8.38 8.12
CA ALA A 36 12.25 8.76 6.74
C ALA A 36 13.50 8.00 6.25
N ALA A 37 13.58 7.78 4.94
CA ALA A 37 14.75 7.15 4.33
C ALA A 37 16.03 7.94 4.68
N ASN A 38 17.09 7.23 5.08
CA ASN A 38 18.36 7.80 5.52
C ASN A 38 18.29 8.72 6.75
N ALA A 39 17.17 8.74 7.47
CA ALA A 39 17.07 9.51 8.70
C ALA A 39 17.80 8.83 9.86
N ALA A 40 18.48 9.62 10.68
CA ALA A 40 18.98 9.20 11.98
C ALA A 40 17.92 9.51 13.05
N VAL A 41 17.48 8.51 13.78
CA VAL A 41 16.56 8.65 14.91
C VAL A 41 17.31 8.41 16.22
N THR A 42 17.02 9.21 17.24
CA THR A 42 17.68 9.13 18.56
C THR A 42 17.11 8.06 19.47
N ALA A 43 15.89 7.58 19.18
CA ALA A 43 15.23 6.52 19.90
C ALA A 43 14.73 5.45 18.91
N SER A 44 14.73 4.19 19.35
CA SER A 44 14.12 3.12 18.56
C SER A 44 12.65 3.43 18.31
N PRO A 45 12.18 3.41 17.05
CA PRO A 45 10.75 3.50 16.78
C PRO A 45 10.05 2.26 17.37
N GLN A 46 8.76 2.38 17.67
CA GLN A 46 7.94 1.24 18.08
C GLN A 46 7.37 0.49 16.86
N ALA A 47 7.29 1.16 15.71
CA ALA A 47 6.81 0.63 14.46
C ALA A 47 7.40 1.42 13.29
N LEU A 48 7.47 0.80 12.12
CA LEU A 48 7.59 1.53 10.85
C LEU A 48 6.19 1.91 10.37
N THR A 49 6.07 3.06 9.72
CA THR A 49 4.84 3.50 9.08
C THR A 49 5.12 3.81 7.62
N LEU A 50 4.40 3.17 6.72
CA LEU A 50 4.55 3.27 5.28
C LEU A 50 3.20 3.73 4.70
N ASN A 51 3.20 4.84 3.98
CA ASN A 51 2.03 5.38 3.29
C ASN A 51 2.18 5.14 1.80
N PHE A 52 1.09 4.72 1.17
CA PHE A 52 1.04 4.39 -0.25
C PHE A 52 0.07 5.30 -1.01
N SER A 53 0.10 5.27 -2.34
CA SER A 53 -0.87 5.99 -3.19
C SER A 53 -2.26 5.33 -3.21
N GLU A 54 -2.33 4.02 -2.92
CA GLU A 54 -3.55 3.21 -2.95
C GLU A 54 -3.76 2.49 -1.62
N GLY A 55 -4.98 1.98 -1.43
CA GLY A 55 -5.31 1.16 -0.28
C GLY A 55 -4.52 -0.15 -0.26
N ILE A 56 -3.99 -0.52 0.91
CA ILE A 56 -3.21 -1.75 1.09
C ILE A 56 -4.05 -2.83 1.77
N GLU A 57 -3.79 -4.10 1.45
CA GLU A 57 -4.36 -5.24 2.18
C GLU A 57 -3.31 -5.84 3.12
N PRO A 58 -3.43 -5.66 4.45
CA PRO A 58 -2.37 -6.01 5.40
C PRO A 58 -2.08 -7.52 5.44
N GLY A 59 -3.04 -8.40 5.14
CA GLY A 59 -2.82 -9.84 5.11
C GLY A 59 -1.85 -10.32 4.01
N PHE A 60 -1.61 -9.49 3.00
CA PHE A 60 -0.70 -9.76 1.88
C PHE A 60 0.46 -8.76 1.82
N SER A 61 0.65 -7.96 2.86
CA SER A 61 1.63 -6.88 2.88
C SER A 61 2.53 -6.97 4.11
N GLY A 62 3.75 -6.48 4.00
CA GLY A 62 4.72 -6.46 5.09
C GLY A 62 5.99 -5.74 4.67
N ALA A 63 7.01 -5.80 5.53
CA ALA A 63 8.37 -5.45 5.15
C ALA A 63 9.35 -6.35 5.88
N THR A 64 10.50 -6.56 5.25
CA THR A 64 11.66 -7.22 5.82
C THR A 64 12.60 -6.15 6.36
N ILE A 65 12.98 -6.26 7.62
CA ILE A 65 13.90 -5.31 8.24
C ILE A 65 15.23 -6.02 8.47
N THR A 66 16.28 -5.51 7.83
CA THR A 66 17.64 -6.01 7.97
C THR A 66 18.46 -5.02 8.78
N GLY A 67 19.02 -5.47 9.89
CA GLY A 67 19.85 -4.65 10.76
C GLY A 67 21.35 -4.72 10.44
N PRO A 68 22.16 -4.12 11.32
CA PRO A 68 23.61 -4.25 11.28
C PRO A 68 24.04 -5.72 11.20
N GLN A 69 25.14 -5.99 10.48
CA GLN A 69 25.65 -7.36 10.27
C GLN A 69 24.67 -8.33 9.59
N GLN A 70 23.69 -7.81 8.85
CA GLN A 70 22.65 -8.58 8.16
C GLN A 70 21.72 -9.38 9.10
N GLU A 71 21.55 -8.91 10.34
CA GLU A 71 20.59 -9.49 11.27
C GLU A 71 19.15 -9.26 10.78
N LEU A 72 18.36 -10.32 10.62
CA LEU A 72 16.94 -10.20 10.34
C LEU A 72 16.19 -9.80 11.61
N ILE A 73 15.54 -8.63 11.57
CA ILE A 73 14.78 -8.10 12.69
C ILE A 73 13.35 -8.63 12.65
N LYS A 74 12.88 -9.16 13.78
CA LYS A 74 11.52 -9.65 13.92
C LYS A 74 10.50 -8.53 14.05
N THR A 75 9.40 -8.68 13.33
CA THR A 75 8.24 -7.77 13.37
C THR A 75 7.00 -8.53 13.79
N ARG A 76 6.02 -7.80 14.32
CA ARG A 76 4.66 -8.31 14.48
C ARG A 76 3.91 -8.23 13.15
N PRO A 77 2.75 -8.91 13.00
CA PRO A 77 1.94 -8.80 11.79
C PRO A 77 1.66 -7.34 11.42
N ALA A 78 1.84 -7.01 10.14
CA ALA A 78 1.55 -5.68 9.63
C ALA A 78 0.06 -5.37 9.80
N LYS A 79 -0.24 -4.11 10.10
CA LYS A 79 -1.60 -3.62 10.31
C LYS A 79 -1.84 -2.44 9.39
N ARG A 80 -3.02 -2.38 8.80
CA ARG A 80 -3.47 -1.17 8.13
C ARG A 80 -4.09 -0.22 9.14
N ASN A 81 -3.87 1.08 8.98
CA ASN A 81 -4.58 2.07 9.78
C ASN A 81 -6.10 1.98 9.51
N GLU A 82 -6.90 2.07 10.56
CA GLU A 82 -8.37 1.95 10.46
C GLU A 82 -9.02 3.17 9.81
N GLN A 83 -8.42 4.35 9.97
CA GLN A 83 -8.88 5.63 9.45
C GLN A 83 -8.25 5.98 8.09
N ASP A 84 -7.07 5.42 7.80
CA ASP A 84 -6.36 5.61 6.54
C ASP A 84 -5.98 4.26 5.90
N LYS A 85 -6.72 3.88 4.85
CA LYS A 85 -6.50 2.61 4.16
C LYS A 85 -5.19 2.56 3.38
N THR A 86 -4.52 3.69 3.16
CA THR A 86 -3.25 3.76 2.43
C THR A 86 -2.04 3.62 3.34
N GLN A 87 -2.24 3.57 4.66
CA GLN A 87 -1.16 3.50 5.63
C GLN A 87 -1.00 2.08 6.21
N LEU A 88 0.19 1.54 6.05
CA LEU A 88 0.63 0.29 6.65
C LEU A 88 1.55 0.58 7.85
N ILE A 89 1.28 -0.09 8.96
CA ILE A 89 2.03 0.00 10.21
C ILE A 89 2.67 -1.37 10.44
N ILE A 90 3.99 -1.40 10.61
CA ILE A 90 4.76 -2.61 10.84
C ILE A 90 5.34 -2.53 12.25
N PRO A 91 4.68 -3.11 13.27
CA PRO A 91 5.13 -3.00 14.64
C PRO A 91 6.40 -3.82 14.86
N LEU A 92 7.38 -3.23 15.54
CA LEU A 92 8.59 -3.94 15.93
C LEU A 92 8.29 -4.82 17.15
N GLU A 93 8.84 -6.03 17.13
CA GLU A 93 8.63 -6.97 18.23
C GLU A 93 9.41 -6.56 19.48
N GLN A 94 10.59 -5.96 19.28
CA GLN A 94 11.51 -5.47 20.30
C GLN A 94 12.17 -4.14 19.86
N PRO A 95 12.64 -3.31 20.81
CA PRO A 95 13.42 -2.11 20.49
C PRO A 95 14.68 -2.46 19.69
N LEU A 96 15.00 -1.62 18.71
CA LEU A 96 16.20 -1.71 17.89
C LEU A 96 17.42 -1.23 18.68
N LYS A 97 18.55 -1.90 18.45
CA LYS A 97 19.85 -1.41 18.89
C LYS A 97 20.29 -0.27 17.97
N SER A 98 21.30 0.48 18.41
CA SER A 98 21.88 1.52 17.54
C SER A 98 22.55 0.89 16.33
N GLY A 99 22.27 1.40 15.14
CA GLY A 99 22.91 0.96 13.91
C GLY A 99 22.14 1.37 12.64
N ALA A 100 22.66 0.97 11.49
CA ALA A 100 22.01 1.16 10.20
C ALA A 100 21.08 -0.01 9.89
N TYR A 101 19.91 0.32 9.34
CA TYR A 101 18.86 -0.64 9.00
C TYR A 101 18.39 -0.42 7.57
N THR A 102 18.10 -1.52 6.88
CA THR A 102 17.47 -1.55 5.56
C THR A 102 16.06 -2.12 5.70
N VAL A 103 15.13 -1.59 4.91
CA VAL A 103 13.73 -2.03 4.87
C VAL A 103 13.39 -2.35 3.42
N ASP A 104 12.93 -3.57 3.18
CA ASP A 104 12.55 -4.10 1.85
C ASP A 104 11.13 -4.67 1.85
#